data_AF-A0A1A7YSM3-F1
#
_entry.id   AF-A0A1A7YSM3-F1
#
_cell.length_a   1.000
_cell.length_b   1.000
_cell.length_c   1.000
_cell.angle_alpha   90.00
_cell.angle_beta   90.00
_cell.angle_gamma   90.00
#
_symmetry.space_group_name_H-M   'P 1'
#
loop_
_entity.id
_entity.type
_entity.pdbx_description
1 polymer ?
#
loop_
_entity_poly.entity_id
_entity_poly.type
_entity_poly.pdbx_seq_one_letter_code
_entity_poly.pdbx_strand_id
1 'polypeptide(L)'
;AGLTAADAVLTAHHLNTPVYHAFRRSVSDPGLIFNQLPKLLYPEYHKVHQMMTQQQHQLMLPTPEHDRNSLAMSSSSFTSPSSYTGYLSFPCHRVAAFRPDRKCVLVSDSGEQTVVKVSKVLVLIGAHPNLSFLNNNGRSLGINPDEPISCRRNPIDVDPFTNQVLAADGPG
;
A
#
# COMPACT_ATOMS: atom_id res chain seq x y z
N ALA A 1 -1.83 0.17 1.96
CA ALA A 1 -1.36 1.01 0.84
C ALA A 1 -1.77 2.46 1.10
N GLY A 2 -0.98 3.42 0.64
CA GLY A 2 -1.26 4.87 0.74
C GLY A 2 -1.17 5.53 -0.65
N LEU A 3 -1.45 6.83 -0.74
CA LEU A 3 -1.50 7.55 -2.02
C LEU A 3 -0.18 7.49 -2.80
N THR A 4 0.98 7.66 -2.14
CA THR A 4 2.29 7.51 -2.80
C THR A 4 2.49 6.14 -3.45
N ALA A 5 1.94 5.07 -2.85
CA ALA A 5 1.97 3.74 -3.45
C ALA A 5 1.03 3.65 -4.67
N ALA A 6 -0.10 4.36 -4.62
CA ALA A 6 -1.00 4.48 -5.76
C ALA A 6 -0.31 5.17 -6.95
N ASP A 7 0.40 6.28 -6.69
CA ASP A 7 1.17 6.98 -7.72
C ASP A 7 2.21 6.07 -8.36
N ALA A 8 2.97 5.33 -7.55
CA ALA A 8 3.94 4.37 -8.05
C ALA A 8 3.30 3.27 -8.93
N VAL A 9 2.11 2.79 -8.55
CA VAL A 9 1.33 1.84 -9.37
C VAL A 9 0.90 2.47 -10.68
N LEU A 10 0.38 3.70 -10.66
CA LEU A 10 -0.06 4.42 -11.85
C LEU A 10 1.11 4.69 -12.80
N THR A 11 2.25 5.15 -12.29
CA THR A 11 3.47 5.38 -13.08
C THR A 11 3.99 4.08 -13.70
N ALA A 12 4.09 3.01 -12.91
CA ALA A 12 4.55 1.72 -13.43
C ALA A 12 3.60 1.15 -14.50
N HIS A 13 2.28 1.29 -14.29
CA HIS A 13 1.28 0.90 -15.29
C HIS A 13 1.42 1.74 -16.57
N HIS A 14 1.65 3.05 -16.48
CA HIS A 14 1.85 3.91 -17.65
C HIS A 14 3.10 3.50 -18.46
N LEU A 15 4.12 2.97 -17.79
CA LEU A 15 5.35 2.46 -18.39
C LEU A 15 5.26 0.96 -18.75
N ASN A 16 4.08 0.34 -18.71
CA ASN A 16 3.86 -1.10 -18.95
C ASN A 16 4.80 -2.01 -18.14
N THR A 17 5.18 -1.57 -16.93
CA THR A 17 6.05 -2.34 -16.04
C THR A 17 5.19 -3.25 -15.16
N PRO A 18 5.45 -4.57 -15.12
CA PRO A 18 4.71 -5.46 -14.24
C PRO A 18 4.86 -5.10 -12.75
N VAL A 19 3.75 -5.09 -12.02
CA VAL A 19 3.69 -4.66 -10.61
C VAL A 19 3.10 -5.76 -9.74
N TYR A 20 3.84 -6.12 -8.69
CA TYR A 20 3.29 -6.81 -7.52
C TYR A 20 3.05 -5.79 -6.42
N HIS A 21 1.79 -5.60 -6.03
CA HIS A 21 1.40 -4.62 -5.01
C HIS A 21 0.96 -5.32 -3.73
N ALA A 22 1.86 -5.40 -2.74
CA ALA A 22 1.58 -6.00 -1.43
C ALA A 22 1.23 -4.95 -0.39
N PHE A 23 0.19 -5.20 0.40
CA PHE A 23 -0.22 -4.33 1.50
C PHE A 23 -0.91 -5.10 2.62
N ARG A 24 -0.73 -4.60 3.85
CA ARG A 24 -1.13 -5.31 5.07
C ARG A 24 -2.64 -5.30 5.37
N ARG A 25 -3.40 -4.40 4.76
CA ARG A 25 -4.85 -4.25 5.02
C ARG A 25 -5.66 -5.03 4.00
N SER A 26 -6.89 -5.38 4.35
CA SER A 26 -7.87 -5.83 3.36
C SER A 26 -8.20 -4.69 2.39
N VAL A 27 -8.60 -5.02 1.17
CA VAL A 27 -9.15 -4.02 0.23
C VAL A 27 -10.48 -3.46 0.73
N SER A 28 -11.25 -4.24 1.48
CA SER A 28 -12.52 -3.82 2.10
C SER A 28 -12.35 -3.07 3.42
N ASP A 29 -11.13 -2.84 3.91
CA ASP A 29 -10.89 -2.16 5.18
C ASP A 29 -11.34 -0.68 5.11
N PRO A 30 -12.29 -0.21 5.95
CA PRO A 30 -12.74 1.19 5.96
C PRO A 30 -11.61 2.19 6.25
N GLY A 31 -10.57 1.75 6.96
CA GLY A 31 -9.38 2.54 7.24
C GLY A 31 -8.44 2.69 6.03
N LEU A 32 -8.63 1.92 4.96
CA LEU A 32 -7.83 2.05 3.73
C LEU A 32 -8.20 3.36 3.02
N ILE A 33 -7.19 4.17 2.69
CA ILE A 33 -7.42 5.52 2.11
C ILE A 33 -8.33 5.49 0.88
N PHE A 34 -8.24 4.44 0.06
CA PHE A 34 -9.06 4.29 -1.15
C PHE A 34 -10.56 4.14 -0.88
N ASN A 35 -10.96 3.71 0.33
CA ASN A 35 -12.35 3.65 0.76
C ASN A 35 -12.85 4.96 1.38
N GLN A 36 -12.00 5.98 1.50
CA GLN A 36 -12.30 7.28 2.11
C GLN A 36 -12.29 8.43 1.10
N LEU A 37 -11.69 8.23 -0.08
CA LEU A 37 -11.56 9.27 -1.10
C LEU A 37 -12.87 9.45 -1.87
N PRO A 38 -13.35 10.69 -2.07
CA PRO A 38 -14.49 10.95 -2.95
C PRO A 38 -14.16 10.62 -4.41
N LYS A 39 -14.97 9.76 -5.05
CA LYS A 39 -14.77 9.30 -6.43
C LYS A 39 -14.67 10.40 -7.47
N LEU A 40 -15.46 11.46 -7.32
CA LEU A 40 -15.51 12.56 -8.27
C LEU A 40 -14.21 13.38 -8.28
N LEU A 41 -13.56 13.52 -7.13
CA LEU A 41 -12.34 14.33 -6.99
C LEU A 41 -11.06 13.56 -7.31
N TYR A 42 -11.10 12.23 -7.18
CA TYR A 42 -9.91 11.37 -7.31
C TYR A 42 -10.17 10.13 -8.17
N PRO A 43 -10.55 10.29 -9.45
CA PRO A 43 -10.91 9.17 -10.32
C PRO A 43 -9.74 8.19 -10.57
N GLU A 44 -8.51 8.69 -10.65
CA GLU A 44 -7.30 7.87 -10.86
C GLU A 44 -7.02 6.94 -9.67
N TYR A 45 -7.23 7.39 -8.43
CA TYR A 45 -7.05 6.53 -7.26
C TYR A 45 -8.16 5.47 -7.14
N HIS A 46 -9.35 5.75 -7.67
CA HIS A 46 -10.41 4.75 -7.79
C HIS A 46 -10.07 3.68 -8.82
N LYS A 47 -9.35 4.03 -9.89
CA LYS A 47 -8.82 3.05 -10.83
C LYS A 47 -7.83 2.09 -10.14
N VAL A 48 -6.93 2.63 -9.31
CA VAL A 48 -6.02 1.80 -8.49
C VAL A 48 -6.81 0.90 -7.54
N HIS A 49 -7.84 1.44 -6.88
CA HIS A 49 -8.70 0.65 -6.01
C HIS A 49 -9.39 -0.50 -6.77
N GLN A 50 -9.92 -0.22 -7.96
CA GLN A 50 -10.51 -1.24 -8.82
C GLN A 50 -9.49 -2.33 -9.19
N MET A 51 -8.26 -1.95 -9.54
CA MET A 51 -7.17 -2.89 -9.79
C MET A 51 -6.86 -3.76 -8.56
N MET A 52 -6.80 -3.15 -7.38
CA MET A 52 -6.61 -3.85 -6.09
C MET A 52 -7.71 -4.87 -5.79
N THR A 53 -8.95 -4.62 -6.23
CA THR A 53 -10.08 -5.55 -6.02
C THR A 53 -10.13 -6.65 -7.06
N GLN A 54 -9.93 -6.31 -8.35
CA GLN A 54 -10.18 -7.24 -9.46
C GLN A 54 -9.00 -8.17 -9.75
N GLN A 55 -7.80 -7.83 -9.31
CA GLN A 55 -6.57 -8.56 -9.62
C GLN A 55 -5.84 -8.99 -8.37
N GLN A 56 -6.56 -9.69 -7.51
CA GLN A 56 -6.01 -10.24 -6.28
C GLN A 56 -5.31 -11.56 -6.57
N HIS A 57 -4.20 -11.79 -5.89
CA HIS A 57 -3.61 -13.12 -5.83
C HIS A 57 -4.61 -14.06 -5.16
N GLN A 58 -5.30 -14.85 -5.97
CA GLN A 58 -6.17 -15.91 -5.51
C GLN A 58 -5.32 -17.16 -5.36
N LEU A 59 -5.23 -17.66 -4.12
CA LEU A 59 -4.70 -18.98 -3.85
C LEU A 59 -5.57 -19.98 -4.63
N MET A 60 -4.95 -20.73 -5.53
CA MET A 60 -5.63 -21.83 -6.20
C MET A 60 -6.06 -22.82 -5.11
N LEU A 61 -7.35 -22.86 -4.78
CA LEU A 61 -7.93 -24.03 -4.16
C LEU A 61 -7.66 -25.22 -5.09
N PRO A 62 -7.11 -26.35 -4.60
CA PRO A 62 -6.99 -27.54 -5.41
C PRO A 62 -8.40 -27.98 -5.79
N THR A 63 -8.77 -27.78 -7.05
CA THR A 63 -9.91 -28.49 -7.64
C THR A 63 -9.66 -29.99 -7.49
N PRO A 64 -10.63 -30.78 -7.00
CA PRO A 64 -10.45 -32.22 -6.89
C PRO A 64 -10.13 -32.80 -8.27
N GLU A 65 -9.06 -33.58 -8.27
CA GLU A 65 -8.34 -34.15 -9.40
C GLU A 65 -9.28 -34.85 -10.40
N HIS A 66 -9.20 -34.46 -11.68
CA HIS A 66 -9.47 -35.35 -12.81
C HIS A 66 -8.35 -35.13 -13.86
N ASP A 67 -7.39 -36.06 -13.80
CA ASP A 67 -6.48 -36.58 -14.82
C ASP A 67 -5.90 -35.71 -15.97
N ARG A 68 -4.56 -35.60 -15.89
CA ARG A 68 -3.52 -35.87 -16.91
C ARG A 68 -3.21 -34.85 -18.03
N ASN A 69 -1.90 -34.55 -18.08
CA ASN A 69 -1.07 -34.00 -19.17
C ASN A 69 -1.24 -32.52 -19.55
N SER A 70 -0.25 -31.69 -19.16
CA SER A 70 0.69 -31.05 -20.11
C SER A 70 1.57 -29.99 -19.43
N LEU A 71 2.85 -29.96 -19.83
CA LEU A 71 3.80 -28.90 -19.54
C LEU A 71 3.29 -27.57 -20.11
N ALA A 72 2.96 -26.60 -19.26
CA ALA A 72 2.83 -25.21 -19.66
C ALA A 72 3.00 -24.28 -18.47
N MET A 73 3.94 -23.34 -18.59
CA MET A 73 3.94 -22.09 -17.83
C MET A 73 2.52 -21.52 -17.87
N SER A 74 1.81 -21.57 -16.75
CA SER A 74 0.46 -21.04 -16.68
C SER A 74 0.55 -19.54 -16.47
N SER A 75 0.84 -18.82 -17.57
CA SER A 75 0.31 -17.48 -17.78
C SER A 75 -1.21 -17.62 -17.74
N SER A 76 -1.83 -17.45 -16.58
CA SER A 76 -3.28 -17.53 -16.41
C SER A 76 -3.93 -16.34 -17.12
N SER A 77 -4.12 -16.48 -18.42
CA SER A 77 -4.91 -15.61 -19.27
C SER A 77 -6.39 -15.91 -19.06
N PHE A 78 -6.96 -15.37 -17.98
CA PHE A 78 -8.38 -15.06 -17.92
C PHE A 78 -8.53 -13.56 -18.22
N THR A 79 -8.34 -13.19 -19.48
CA THR A 79 -8.55 -11.82 -19.91
C THR A 79 -10.04 -11.60 -20.13
N SER A 80 -10.73 -11.20 -19.05
CA SER A 80 -11.85 -10.28 -19.22
C SER A 80 -11.33 -9.05 -19.99
N PRO A 81 -12.07 -8.47 -20.94
CA PRO A 81 -11.62 -7.33 -21.76
C PRO A 81 -11.29 -6.05 -20.95
N SER A 82 -11.51 -6.08 -19.63
CA SER A 82 -11.18 -5.03 -18.66
C SER A 82 -10.01 -5.39 -17.72
N SER A 83 -9.28 -6.48 -17.96
CA SER A 83 -8.17 -6.90 -17.09
C SER A 83 -6.95 -5.99 -17.27
N TYR A 84 -6.49 -5.38 -16.16
CA TYR A 84 -5.30 -4.53 -16.14
C TYR A 84 -4.03 -5.39 -16.22
N THR A 85 -3.66 -5.82 -17.42
CA THR A 85 -2.52 -6.73 -17.65
C THR A 85 -1.25 -6.20 -16.97
N GLY A 86 -0.55 -7.09 -16.26
CA GLY A 86 0.72 -6.77 -15.60
C GLY A 86 0.61 -6.25 -14.16
N TYR A 87 -0.58 -6.10 -13.59
CA TYR A 87 -0.76 -5.80 -12.16
C TYR A 87 -1.31 -7.01 -11.40
N LEU A 88 -0.74 -7.28 -10.22
CA LEU A 88 -1.24 -8.28 -9.29
C LEU A 88 -1.12 -7.77 -7.84
N SER A 89 -2.21 -7.83 -7.09
CA SER A 89 -2.28 -7.35 -5.71
C SER A 89 -2.25 -8.48 -4.69
N PHE A 90 -1.63 -8.19 -3.55
CA PHE A 90 -1.51 -9.08 -2.39
C PHE A 90 -2.07 -8.36 -1.15
N PRO A 91 -3.41 -8.29 -1.01
CA PRO A 91 -4.05 -7.75 0.19
C PRO A 91 -3.77 -8.64 1.40
N CYS A 92 -3.79 -8.08 2.60
CA CYS A 92 -3.46 -8.80 3.84
C CYS A 92 -2.08 -9.48 3.85
N HIS A 93 -1.15 -9.06 2.99
CA HIS A 93 0.21 -9.60 2.96
C HIS A 93 1.22 -8.63 3.57
N ARG A 94 2.23 -9.19 4.23
CA ARG A 94 3.45 -8.50 4.67
C ARG A 94 4.67 -9.05 3.95
N VAL A 95 5.67 -8.22 3.74
CA VAL A 95 6.98 -8.69 3.30
C VAL A 95 7.69 -9.34 4.49
N ALA A 96 8.15 -10.57 4.32
CA ALA A 96 8.96 -11.30 5.30
C ALA A 96 10.45 -11.19 5.02
N ALA A 97 10.86 -11.26 3.74
CA ALA A 97 12.28 -11.18 3.37
C ALA A 97 12.48 -10.74 1.92
N PHE A 98 13.60 -10.04 1.68
CA PHE A 98 14.19 -9.87 0.36
C PHE A 98 15.40 -10.80 0.25
N ARG A 99 15.37 -11.69 -0.74
CA ARG A 99 16.44 -12.68 -0.94
C ARG A 99 17.44 -12.20 -1.99
N PRO A 100 18.73 -12.59 -1.88
CA PRO A 100 19.77 -12.21 -2.85
C PRO A 100 19.47 -12.68 -4.29
N ASP A 101 18.69 -13.74 -4.46
CA ASP A 101 18.30 -14.31 -5.76
C ASP A 101 17.15 -13.55 -6.45
N ARG A 102 16.95 -12.27 -6.09
CA ARG A 102 15.91 -11.40 -6.63
C ARG A 102 14.50 -11.92 -6.36
N LYS A 103 14.29 -12.54 -5.20
CA LYS A 103 12.97 -12.98 -4.73
C LYS A 103 12.52 -12.18 -3.52
N CYS A 104 11.23 -11.90 -3.46
CA CYS A 104 10.55 -11.32 -2.32
C CYS A 104 9.64 -12.40 -1.71
N VAL A 105 9.73 -12.60 -0.40
CA VAL A 105 8.84 -13.49 0.35
C VAL A 105 7.73 -12.66 0.96
N LEU A 106 6.50 -12.95 0.56
CA LEU A 106 5.29 -12.38 1.11
C LEU A 106 4.65 -13.41 2.05
N VAL A 107 4.09 -12.94 3.16
CA VAL A 107 3.36 -13.75 4.13
C VAL A 107 1.97 -13.16 4.28
N SER A 108 0.93 -13.97 4.05
CA SER A 108 -0.47 -13.60 4.31
C SER A 108 -0.75 -13.51 5.82
N ASP A 109 -1.93 -13.02 6.18
CA ASP A 109 -2.44 -13.07 7.55
C ASP A 109 -2.66 -14.50 8.05
N SER A 110 -3.00 -15.44 7.17
CA SER A 110 -3.08 -16.88 7.45
C SER A 110 -1.72 -17.55 7.68
N GLY A 111 -0.60 -16.83 7.45
CA GLY A 111 0.76 -17.33 7.61
C GLY A 111 1.32 -18.04 6.38
N GLU A 112 0.57 -18.10 5.28
CA GLU A 112 1.02 -18.68 4.02
C GLU A 112 2.12 -17.84 3.38
N GLN A 113 3.14 -18.50 2.83
CA GLN A 113 4.24 -17.86 2.13
C GLN A 113 4.10 -17.93 0.62
N THR A 114 4.09 -16.77 -0.02
CA THR A 114 4.21 -16.63 -1.47
C THR A 114 5.56 -16.04 -1.84
N VAL A 115 6.27 -16.65 -2.79
CA VAL A 115 7.58 -16.17 -3.25
C VAL A 115 7.45 -15.61 -4.66
N VAL A 116 7.73 -14.33 -4.84
CA VAL A 116 7.67 -13.65 -6.14
C VAL A 116 9.06 -13.21 -6.60
N LYS A 117 9.32 -13.30 -7.91
CA LYS A 117 10.57 -12.81 -8.52
C LYS A 117 10.43 -11.32 -8.83
N VAL A 118 11.36 -10.50 -8.36
CA VAL A 118 11.31 -9.04 -8.48
C VAL A 118 12.61 -8.48 -9.03
N SER A 119 12.54 -7.50 -9.93
CA SER A 119 13.73 -6.78 -10.41
C SER A 119 14.09 -5.57 -9.56
N LYS A 120 13.08 -4.94 -8.94
CA LYS A 120 13.17 -3.78 -8.06
C LYS A 120 12.09 -3.87 -6.97
N VAL A 121 12.31 -3.19 -5.86
CA VAL A 121 11.34 -3.08 -4.76
C VAL A 121 11.23 -1.62 -4.34
N LEU A 122 10.01 -1.11 -4.21
CA LEU A 122 9.71 0.20 -3.63
C LEU A 122 8.99 -0.01 -2.29
N VAL A 123 9.56 0.46 -1.19
CA VAL A 123 8.98 0.35 0.16
C VAL A 123 8.32 1.68 0.54
N LEU A 124 7.03 1.81 0.23
CA LEU A 124 6.27 3.06 0.37
C LEU A 124 5.36 3.02 1.60
N ILE A 125 5.97 3.07 2.79
CA ILE A 125 5.30 2.92 4.09
C ILE A 125 5.00 4.25 4.80
N GLY A 126 5.23 5.37 4.13
CA GLY A 126 5.14 6.71 4.70
C GLY A 126 6.44 7.14 5.40
N ALA A 127 6.38 8.27 6.10
CA ALA A 127 7.48 8.85 6.86
C ALA A 127 7.07 9.04 8.32
N HIS A 128 8.07 9.13 9.20
CA HIS A 128 7.89 9.50 10.60
C HIS A 128 8.78 10.71 10.88
N PRO A 129 8.25 11.83 11.40
CA PRO A 129 9.06 13.00 11.70
C PRO A 129 10.04 12.66 12.84
N ASN A 130 11.29 13.12 12.70
CA ASN A 130 12.25 13.10 13.82
C ASN A 130 12.20 14.45 14.52
N LEU A 131 11.56 14.48 15.69
CA LEU A 131 11.40 15.71 16.49
C LEU A 131 12.29 15.73 17.74
N SER A 132 13.31 14.86 17.81
CA SER A 132 14.24 14.79 18.95
C SER A 132 15.04 16.06 19.21
N PHE A 133 15.08 16.97 18.23
CA PHE A 133 15.69 18.29 18.35
C PHE A 133 14.82 19.29 19.14
N LEU A 134 13.54 18.97 19.38
CA LEU A 134 12.62 19.77 20.17
C LEU A 134 12.50 19.23 21.59
N ASN A 135 12.24 20.13 22.54
CA ASN A 135 11.94 19.75 23.91
C ASN A 135 10.78 18.75 23.98
N ASN A 136 10.98 17.67 24.75
CA ASN A 136 10.01 16.58 24.90
C ASN A 136 9.49 16.03 23.55
N ASN A 137 10.34 15.97 22.51
CA ASN A 137 9.98 15.57 21.15
C ASN A 137 8.85 16.39 20.51
N GLY A 138 8.69 17.66 20.93
CA GLY A 138 7.67 18.55 20.38
C GLY A 138 6.23 18.18 20.73
N ARG A 139 6.00 17.37 21.78
CA ARG A 139 4.65 16.91 22.17
C ARG A 139 3.64 18.04 22.37
N SER A 140 4.09 19.17 22.93
CA SER A 140 3.25 20.35 23.15
C SER A 140 2.71 20.96 21.86
N LEU A 141 3.32 20.66 20.71
CA LEU A 141 2.88 21.16 19.40
C LEU A 141 1.72 20.33 18.82
N GLY A 142 1.38 19.20 19.41
CA GLY A 142 0.34 18.29 18.93
C GLY A 142 -1.05 18.71 19.38
N ILE A 143 -2.06 18.23 18.67
CA ILE A 143 -3.47 18.39 19.07
C ILE A 143 -3.71 17.84 20.49
N ASN A 144 -3.07 16.72 20.83
CA ASN A 144 -3.07 16.13 22.17
C ASN A 144 -1.65 16.16 22.78
N PRO A 145 -1.35 17.06 23.73
CA PRO A 145 -0.02 17.16 24.36
C PRO A 145 0.44 15.91 25.13
N ASP A 146 -0.48 15.06 25.54
CA ASP A 146 -0.17 13.84 26.31
C ASP A 146 0.33 12.69 25.41
N GLU A 147 0.11 12.79 24.10
CA GLU A 147 0.49 11.77 23.13
C GLU A 147 1.73 12.18 22.30
N PRO A 148 2.56 11.21 21.84
CA PRO A 148 3.62 11.50 20.88
C PRO A 148 3.07 12.04 19.55
N ILE A 149 3.79 13.00 18.95
CA ILE A 149 3.46 13.51 17.62
C ILE A 149 3.51 12.39 16.58
N SER A 150 2.48 12.34 15.73
CA SER A 150 2.43 11.42 14.59
C SER A 150 1.57 11.99 13.46
N CYS A 151 1.91 11.71 12.21
CA CYS A 151 1.19 12.22 11.04
C CYS A 151 -0.27 11.71 10.91
N ARG A 152 -0.72 10.79 11.76
CA ARG A 152 -2.05 10.15 11.64
C ARG A 152 -2.91 10.22 12.89
N ARG A 153 -2.32 10.10 14.08
CA ARG A 153 -3.09 10.02 15.33
C ARG A 153 -3.05 11.32 16.12
N ASN A 154 -1.90 11.98 16.13
CA ASN A 154 -1.68 13.22 16.85
C ASN A 154 -0.78 14.15 16.02
N PRO A 155 -1.30 14.75 14.94
CA PRO A 155 -0.52 15.67 14.13
C PRO A 155 -0.22 16.96 14.93
N ILE A 156 0.73 17.75 14.41
CA ILE A 156 0.96 19.11 14.91
C ILE A 156 -0.31 19.93 14.66
N ASP A 157 -0.70 20.72 15.65
CA ASP A 157 -1.87 21.57 15.57
C ASP A 157 -1.55 22.82 14.74
N VAL A 158 -2.13 22.90 13.55
CA VAL A 158 -1.83 23.92 12.55
C VAL A 158 -3.13 24.58 12.13
N ASP A 159 -3.16 25.91 12.15
CA ASP A 159 -4.28 26.67 11.62
C ASP A 159 -4.37 26.49 10.08
N PRO A 160 -5.52 26.03 9.55
CA PRO A 160 -5.63 25.67 8.14
C PRO A 160 -5.64 26.85 7.17
N PHE A 161 -5.80 28.09 7.66
CA PHE A 161 -5.86 29.28 6.81
C PHE A 161 -4.55 30.08 6.83
N THR A 162 -3.91 30.14 7.98
CA THR A 162 -2.66 30.89 8.21
C THR A 162 -1.42 30.01 8.11
N ASN A 163 -1.58 28.68 8.16
CA ASN A 163 -0.50 27.68 8.19
C ASN A 163 0.48 27.86 9.38
N GLN A 164 0.05 28.50 10.47
CA GLN A 164 0.84 28.64 11.69
C GLN A 164 0.60 27.50 12.67
N VAL A 165 1.63 27.11 13.41
CA VAL A 165 1.50 26.13 14.51
C VAL A 165 0.89 26.83 15.71
N LEU A 166 -0.27 26.36 16.16
CA LEU A 166 -1.07 27.07 17.18
C LEU A 166 -0.40 27.11 18.56
N ALA A 167 0.32 26.05 18.90
CA ALA A 167 1.02 25.92 20.18
C ALA A 167 2.52 26.30 20.10
N ALA A 168 2.99 26.82 18.96
CA ALA A 168 4.33 27.37 18.88
C ALA A 168 4.32 28.78 19.47
N ASP A 169 5.21 29.03 20.42
CA ASP A 169 5.49 30.40 20.84
C ASP A 169 5.93 31.18 19.58
N GLY A 170 5.26 32.31 19.32
CA GLY A 170 5.66 33.21 18.25
C GLY A 170 7.13 33.62 18.40
N PRO A 171 7.77 34.19 17.37
CA PRO A 171 9.16 34.62 17.49
C PRO A 171 9.27 35.58 18.69
N GLY A 172 9.98 35.15 19.73
CA GLY A 172 10.39 36.00 20.85
C GLY A 172 11.35 37.09 20.42
#